data_AF-A0A2Z6QUT1-F1
#
_entry.id   AF-A0A2Z6QUT1-F1
#
_cell.length_a   1.000
_cell.length_b   1.000
_cell.length_c   1.000
_cell.angle_alpha   90.00
_cell.angle_beta   90.00
_cell.angle_gamma   90.00
#
_symmetry.space_group_name_H-M   'P 1'
#
loop_
_entity.id
_entity.type
_entity.pdbx_description
1 polymer ?
#
loop_
_entity_poly.entity_id
_entity_poly.type
_entity_poly.pdbx_seq_one_letter_code
_entity_poly.pdbx_strand_id
1 'polypeptide(L)'
;MTNYYWIIAQNSGKVLEVKSDSFNSFIDIIQCTKKSELDPIVDMQLWYFNGGFIVNKRSGFVLDVAGGRFENGTKIHQYQRFQEPSRGREWEYDYEDNTISLKFNRKFVLDVAGGSNDNGALIILHEKHGGKNQQFILQKWDDGSAVIENAVTNITENFKFLPRLSENFLEILNDDEYYDVNIEVGNDSYVKTFHAHKVVLSYRSPYLRRKLSTNKKNRDGTLARIELSNILPEIFEIILRYIYGGRLSLKESDTSDIIKLLVAANELSLQELVIHIQSFLIENKTNWMEQNFDLIYQTSFEDNSFLDLQKYCNDLISNEPDKIFESQNFTSIPEKLLISVIQNDNLQMSEIQVWEYVLKWGIAQNREIPSSPKDYSKEDFKTLKNTLKQCIPFIRFCNLNSKEFAYKVSPYKKILPKELYENLILSHLDPDKKGESKPRILRNIGSKDIDSNIITSQHAEIISKWVNKLEITDKLTSPHEFKLLFRGSPIAKVKGSNEILGGYNPTTWKSADRYSNTKDSFIFSFNNKDRDESHILSRIVDNRHAIDNRSYYGPSFGNGDLIIWGLDTNTLCNACKNSYERSITKTKDRFSIEEYEVFRLMNTYQ
;
A
#
# COMPACT_ATOMS: atom_id res chain seq x y z
N MET A 1 -13.86 -6.92 -17.53
CA MET A 1 -12.56 -6.60 -18.18
C MET A 1 -12.64 -5.20 -18.75
N THR A 2 -11.58 -4.42 -18.61
CA THR A 2 -11.48 -3.05 -19.13
C THR A 2 -10.91 -3.11 -20.55
N ASN A 3 -11.64 -2.59 -21.54
CA ASN A 3 -11.15 -2.50 -22.91
C ASN A 3 -10.22 -1.29 -23.07
N TYR A 4 -9.05 -1.49 -23.65
CA TYR A 4 -8.11 -0.42 -23.99
C TYR A 4 -8.18 -0.11 -25.48
N TYR A 5 -7.95 1.15 -25.83
CA TYR A 5 -8.03 1.67 -27.18
C TYR A 5 -6.83 2.56 -27.47
N TRP A 6 -6.32 2.46 -28.69
CA TRP A 6 -5.65 3.58 -29.32
C TRP A 6 -6.70 4.57 -29.83
N ILE A 7 -6.56 5.83 -29.43
CA ILE A 7 -7.37 6.93 -29.95
C ILE A 7 -6.60 7.54 -31.12
N ILE A 8 -7.03 7.29 -32.35
CA ILE A 8 -6.32 7.63 -33.59
C ILE A 8 -6.90 8.91 -34.19
N ALA A 9 -6.10 9.96 -34.31
CA ALA A 9 -6.48 11.18 -35.02
C ALA A 9 -6.61 10.92 -36.53
N GLN A 10 -7.77 11.22 -37.12
CA GLN A 10 -8.04 10.90 -38.53
C GLN A 10 -7.23 11.73 -39.52
N ASN A 11 -6.78 12.94 -39.15
CA ASN A 11 -5.97 13.78 -40.04
C ASN A 11 -4.57 13.20 -40.28
N SER A 12 -3.97 12.56 -39.27
CA SER A 12 -2.57 12.13 -39.29
C SER A 12 -2.38 10.61 -39.22
N GLY A 13 -3.40 9.86 -38.77
CA GLY A 13 -3.29 8.43 -38.46
C GLY A 13 -2.49 8.14 -37.19
N LYS A 14 -2.15 9.16 -36.39
CA LYS A 14 -1.36 9.04 -35.16
C LYS A 14 -2.24 8.88 -33.94
N VAL A 15 -1.67 8.36 -32.86
CA VAL A 15 -2.40 8.05 -31.64
C VAL A 15 -2.11 9.07 -30.54
N LEU A 16 -3.10 9.26 -29.66
CA LEU A 16 -2.93 10.04 -28.44
C LEU A 16 -1.91 9.38 -27.50
N GLU A 17 -0.96 10.16 -27.00
CA GLU A 17 0.11 9.74 -26.11
C GLU A 17 0.32 10.78 -24.99
N VAL A 18 0.63 10.29 -23.79
CA VAL A 18 1.11 11.13 -22.69
C VAL A 18 2.55 11.56 -22.95
N LYS A 19 2.87 12.86 -22.93
CA LYS A 19 4.23 13.35 -23.24
C LYS A 19 5.28 12.89 -22.21
N SER A 20 6.45 12.43 -22.67
CA SER A 20 7.68 12.21 -21.87
C SER A 20 7.69 11.07 -20.82
N ASP A 21 7.05 9.92 -21.08
CA ASP A 21 7.10 8.72 -20.22
C ASP A 21 6.70 8.96 -18.74
N SER A 22 5.91 9.99 -18.51
CA SER A 22 5.69 10.57 -17.18
C SER A 22 4.45 10.01 -16.48
N PHE A 23 4.61 9.67 -15.20
CA PHE A 23 3.51 9.32 -14.28
C PHE A 23 2.96 10.54 -13.53
N ASN A 24 3.40 11.76 -13.87
CA ASN A 24 2.99 12.98 -13.16
C ASN A 24 1.72 13.60 -13.74
N SER A 25 0.98 14.33 -12.91
CA SER A 25 -0.07 15.24 -13.37
C SER A 25 0.51 16.42 -14.15
N PHE A 26 -0.34 17.15 -14.89
CA PHE A 26 0.02 18.31 -15.71
C PHE A 26 0.89 18.01 -16.94
N ILE A 27 0.82 16.78 -17.43
CA ILE A 27 1.57 16.35 -18.61
C ILE A 27 0.69 16.47 -19.84
N ASP A 28 1.13 17.30 -20.79
CA ASP A 28 0.45 17.53 -22.06
C ASP A 28 0.19 16.21 -22.82
N ILE A 29 -0.98 16.12 -23.44
CA ILE A 29 -1.32 15.05 -24.37
C ILE A 29 -0.94 15.48 -25.78
N ILE A 30 -0.28 14.58 -26.49
CA ILE A 30 0.24 14.79 -27.83
C ILE A 30 -0.24 13.69 -28.76
N GLN A 31 -0.15 13.91 -30.07
CA GLN A 31 -0.19 12.81 -31.03
C GLN A 31 1.22 12.30 -31.35
N CYS A 32 1.37 10.98 -31.45
CA CYS A 32 2.61 10.31 -31.82
C CYS A 32 2.33 9.12 -32.74
N THR A 33 3.34 8.71 -33.51
CA THR A 33 3.30 7.45 -34.26
C THR A 33 2.94 6.30 -33.31
N LYS A 34 1.98 5.47 -33.74
CA LYS A 34 1.57 4.27 -33.01
C LYS A 34 2.79 3.37 -32.76
N LYS A 35 3.03 3.01 -31.49
CA LYS A 35 4.09 2.09 -31.08
C LYS A 35 3.69 0.65 -31.40
N SER A 36 4.69 -0.21 -31.50
CA SER A 36 4.48 -1.66 -31.53
C SER A 36 3.76 -2.12 -30.27
N GLU A 37 2.93 -3.14 -30.37
CA GLU A 37 2.28 -3.78 -29.20
C GLU A 37 3.30 -4.36 -28.22
N LEU A 38 4.49 -4.71 -28.71
CA LEU A 38 5.61 -5.22 -27.91
C LEU A 38 6.49 -4.11 -27.32
N ASP A 39 6.17 -2.84 -27.58
CA ASP A 39 6.93 -1.71 -27.05
C ASP A 39 6.70 -1.61 -25.53
N PRO A 40 7.76 -1.57 -24.71
CA PRO A 40 7.65 -1.57 -23.24
C PRO A 40 6.89 -0.36 -22.69
N ILE A 41 6.70 0.70 -23.50
CA ILE A 41 5.97 1.90 -23.13
C ILE A 41 4.70 2.12 -23.98
N VAL A 42 4.17 1.06 -24.61
CA VAL A 42 2.94 1.12 -25.43
C VAL A 42 1.72 1.59 -24.61
N ASP A 43 1.71 1.32 -23.31
CA ASP A 43 0.65 1.69 -22.36
C ASP A 43 0.41 3.19 -22.25
N MET A 44 1.38 4.04 -22.61
CA MET A 44 1.21 5.49 -22.70
C MET A 44 0.26 5.92 -23.82
N GLN A 45 0.08 5.07 -24.84
CA GLN A 45 -0.79 5.32 -25.99
C GLN A 45 -2.16 4.65 -25.86
N LEU A 46 -2.42 3.99 -24.72
CA LEU A 46 -3.60 3.19 -24.48
C LEU A 46 -4.54 3.87 -23.50
N TRP A 47 -5.82 3.91 -23.86
CA TRP A 47 -6.84 4.66 -23.15
C TRP A 47 -8.07 3.79 -22.92
N TYR A 48 -8.79 3.98 -21.81
CA TYR A 48 -10.07 3.33 -21.56
C TYR A 48 -11.10 4.34 -21.05
N PHE A 49 -12.37 4.04 -21.30
CA PHE A 49 -13.48 4.89 -20.89
C PHE A 49 -14.07 4.37 -19.57
N ASN A 50 -14.23 5.26 -18.59
CA ASN A 50 -14.74 4.93 -17.26
C ASN A 50 -15.72 6.00 -16.79
N GLY A 51 -17.03 5.78 -16.92
CA GLY A 51 -18.06 6.67 -16.33
C GLY A 51 -18.00 8.13 -16.79
N GLY A 52 -17.59 8.38 -18.04
CA GLY A 52 -17.39 9.73 -18.61
C GLY A 52 -15.92 10.20 -18.58
N PHE A 53 -15.02 9.50 -17.90
CA PHE A 53 -13.59 9.80 -17.93
C PHE A 53 -12.90 9.01 -19.05
N ILE A 54 -11.92 9.64 -19.71
CA ILE A 54 -10.97 8.96 -20.60
C ILE A 54 -9.66 8.82 -19.82
N VAL A 55 -9.26 7.58 -19.55
CA VAL A 55 -8.21 7.26 -18.59
C VAL A 55 -7.03 6.59 -19.30
N ASN A 56 -5.82 7.04 -19.02
CA ASN A 56 -4.62 6.43 -19.56
C ASN A 56 -4.32 5.10 -18.85
N LYS A 57 -3.94 4.06 -19.61
CA LYS A 57 -3.62 2.73 -19.07
C LYS A 57 -2.42 2.77 -18.12
N ARG A 58 -1.38 3.52 -18.46
CA ARG A 58 -0.13 3.55 -17.70
C ARG A 58 -0.25 4.32 -16.41
N SER A 59 -0.74 5.55 -16.47
CA SER A 59 -0.77 6.45 -15.31
C SER A 59 -2.05 6.32 -14.46
N GLY A 60 -3.13 5.77 -15.01
CA GLY A 60 -4.45 5.77 -14.36
C GLY A 60 -5.09 7.16 -14.27
N PHE A 61 -4.46 8.19 -14.85
CA PHE A 61 -4.95 9.57 -14.84
C PHE A 61 -5.90 9.85 -15.99
N VAL A 62 -6.74 10.86 -15.80
CA VAL A 62 -7.81 11.21 -16.73
C VAL A 62 -7.39 12.37 -17.63
N LEU A 63 -7.97 12.44 -18.84
CA LEU A 63 -7.88 13.63 -19.66
C LEU A 63 -8.57 14.81 -18.96
N ASP A 64 -7.82 15.91 -18.80
CA ASP A 64 -8.28 17.14 -18.14
C ASP A 64 -7.98 18.36 -19.02
N VAL A 65 -8.91 19.31 -19.02
CA VAL A 65 -8.73 20.62 -19.65
C VAL A 65 -7.86 21.48 -18.73
N ALA A 66 -6.68 21.89 -19.22
CA ALA A 66 -5.69 22.59 -18.41
C ALA A 66 -6.27 23.85 -17.72
N GLY A 67 -6.22 23.84 -16.39
CA GLY A 67 -6.70 24.94 -15.56
C GLY A 67 -8.21 25.20 -15.64
N GLY A 68 -9.00 24.27 -16.19
CA GLY A 68 -10.44 24.43 -16.37
C GLY A 68 -10.82 25.58 -17.31
N ARG A 69 -9.94 25.94 -18.25
CA ARG A 69 -10.17 27.03 -19.22
C ARG A 69 -10.88 26.48 -20.46
N PHE A 70 -12.12 26.91 -20.71
CA PHE A 70 -12.93 26.43 -21.82
C PHE A 70 -12.88 27.38 -23.00
N GLU A 71 -11.70 27.50 -23.61
CA GLU A 71 -11.43 28.37 -24.77
C GLU A 71 -10.57 27.66 -25.82
N ASN A 72 -10.67 28.11 -27.07
CA ASN A 72 -9.92 27.55 -28.20
C ASN A 72 -8.41 27.58 -27.94
N GLY A 73 -7.75 26.45 -28.14
CA GLY A 73 -6.31 26.32 -27.93
C GLY A 73 -5.90 25.93 -26.52
N THR A 74 -6.85 25.75 -25.60
CA THR A 74 -6.52 25.25 -24.25
C THR A 74 -5.93 23.86 -24.34
N LYS A 75 -4.81 23.62 -23.66
CA LYS A 75 -4.15 22.32 -23.68
C LYS A 75 -4.96 21.25 -22.95
N ILE A 76 -4.84 20.02 -23.44
CA ILE A 76 -5.27 18.83 -22.72
C ILE A 76 -4.05 18.19 -22.07
N HIS A 77 -4.17 17.89 -20.78
CA HIS A 77 -3.14 17.20 -20.01
C HIS A 77 -3.73 16.02 -19.24
N GLN A 78 -2.89 15.10 -18.76
CA GLN A 78 -3.35 14.10 -17.79
C GLN A 78 -3.35 14.70 -16.38
N TYR A 79 -4.34 14.30 -15.57
CA TYR A 79 -4.47 14.77 -14.19
C TYR A 79 -5.09 13.70 -13.27
N GLN A 80 -4.74 13.76 -11.98
CA GLN A 80 -5.29 12.85 -10.98
C GLN A 80 -6.82 12.94 -10.88
N ARG A 81 -7.48 11.78 -10.75
CA ARG A 81 -8.92 11.70 -10.53
C ARG A 81 -9.27 12.13 -9.10
N PHE A 82 -10.17 13.10 -8.95
CA PHE A 82 -10.79 13.45 -7.66
C PHE A 82 -12.22 12.88 -7.58
N GLN A 83 -12.72 12.70 -6.36
CA GLN A 83 -14.08 12.18 -6.12
C GLN A 83 -15.18 13.18 -6.50
N GLU A 84 -14.86 14.49 -6.58
CA GLU A 84 -15.83 15.50 -7.01
C GLU A 84 -15.80 15.72 -8.54
N PRO A 85 -16.96 15.75 -9.21
CA PRO A 85 -17.03 15.96 -10.66
C PRO A 85 -16.60 17.39 -11.02
N SER A 86 -15.50 17.52 -11.77
CA SER A 86 -15.08 18.78 -12.38
C SER A 86 -15.39 18.76 -13.88
N ARG A 87 -16.09 19.79 -14.36
CA ARG A 87 -16.59 19.92 -15.74
C ARG A 87 -15.54 19.66 -16.84
N GLY A 88 -14.26 19.96 -16.60
CA GLY A 88 -13.17 19.78 -17.57
C GLY A 88 -12.60 18.37 -17.71
N ARG A 89 -13.22 17.34 -17.12
CA ARG A 89 -12.72 15.95 -17.10
C ARG A 89 -13.69 14.91 -17.64
N GLU A 90 -14.92 15.32 -17.89
CA GLU A 90 -15.95 14.43 -18.43
C GLU A 90 -16.08 14.62 -19.94
N TRP A 91 -15.93 13.51 -20.64
CA TRP A 91 -15.88 13.43 -22.09
C TRP A 91 -16.94 12.45 -22.60
N GLU A 92 -17.39 12.69 -23.81
CA GLU A 92 -18.33 11.85 -24.54
C GLU A 92 -17.80 11.63 -25.96
N TYR A 93 -17.81 10.39 -26.42
CA TYR A 93 -17.47 10.04 -27.79
C TYR A 93 -18.73 9.96 -28.64
N ASP A 94 -18.75 10.70 -29.74
CA ASP A 94 -19.83 10.68 -30.72
C ASP A 94 -19.46 9.72 -31.86
N TYR A 95 -20.25 8.65 -32.02
CA TYR A 95 -20.00 7.62 -33.03
C TYR A 95 -20.46 8.05 -34.44
N GLU A 96 -21.30 9.09 -34.57
CA GLU A 96 -21.78 9.54 -35.88
C GLU A 96 -20.71 10.38 -36.60
N ASP A 97 -19.99 11.22 -35.86
CA ASP A 97 -18.96 12.11 -36.42
C ASP A 97 -17.55 11.90 -35.88
N ASN A 98 -17.36 10.89 -35.03
CA ASN A 98 -16.08 10.50 -34.44
C ASN A 98 -15.44 11.58 -33.56
N THR A 99 -16.20 12.53 -33.01
CA THR A 99 -15.64 13.57 -32.12
C THR A 99 -15.59 13.12 -30.65
N ILE A 100 -14.60 13.62 -29.90
CA ILE A 100 -14.56 13.50 -28.43
C ILE A 100 -14.85 14.88 -27.85
N SER A 101 -15.99 15.03 -27.19
CA SER A 101 -16.51 16.32 -26.72
C SER A 101 -16.59 16.42 -25.20
N LEU A 102 -16.54 17.63 -24.65
CA LEU A 102 -16.84 17.85 -23.24
C LEU A 102 -18.31 17.53 -22.97
N LYS A 103 -18.58 16.66 -21.99
CA LYS A 103 -19.94 16.18 -21.68
C LYS A 103 -20.91 17.31 -21.30
N PHE A 104 -20.42 18.34 -20.60
CA PHE A 104 -21.24 19.49 -20.21
C PHE A 104 -21.40 20.55 -21.32
N ASN A 105 -20.53 20.53 -22.34
CA ASN A 105 -20.54 21.50 -23.43
C ASN A 105 -19.97 20.89 -24.72
N ARG A 106 -20.86 20.21 -25.46
CA ARG A 106 -20.54 19.51 -26.72
C ARG A 106 -20.04 20.42 -27.85
N LYS A 107 -20.05 21.75 -27.65
CA LYS A 107 -19.42 22.72 -28.58
C LYS A 107 -17.91 22.54 -28.61
N PHE A 108 -17.29 22.15 -27.51
CA PHE A 108 -15.84 21.97 -27.40
C PHE A 108 -15.46 20.50 -27.54
N VAL A 109 -14.53 20.23 -28.45
CA VAL A 109 -14.01 18.90 -28.79
C VAL A 109 -12.50 18.87 -28.68
N LEU A 110 -11.93 17.65 -28.62
CA LEU A 110 -10.50 17.44 -28.83
C LEU A 110 -10.13 17.83 -30.27
N ASP A 111 -8.98 18.49 -30.42
CA ASP A 111 -8.45 18.95 -31.70
C ASP A 111 -6.93 18.78 -31.72
N VAL A 112 -6.40 18.23 -32.81
CA VAL A 112 -4.95 18.22 -33.06
C VAL A 112 -4.52 19.61 -33.50
N ALA A 113 -3.72 20.29 -32.66
CA ALA A 113 -3.36 21.69 -32.85
C ALA A 113 -2.84 21.99 -34.26
N GLY A 114 -3.51 22.93 -34.94
CA GLY A 114 -3.19 23.37 -36.29
C GLY A 114 -3.38 22.31 -37.38
N GLY A 115 -4.06 21.20 -37.08
CA GLY A 115 -4.19 20.06 -37.99
C GLY A 115 -2.86 19.40 -38.34
N SER A 116 -1.83 19.58 -37.49
CA SER A 116 -0.48 19.07 -37.73
C SER A 116 -0.49 17.56 -37.94
N ASN A 117 0.45 17.08 -38.77
CA ASN A 117 0.74 15.66 -38.95
C ASN A 117 2.02 15.25 -38.23
N ASP A 118 2.62 16.10 -37.39
CA ASP A 118 3.91 15.85 -36.73
C ASP A 118 3.76 15.08 -35.41
N ASN A 119 4.81 14.33 -35.04
CA ASN A 119 4.89 13.75 -33.70
C ASN A 119 5.10 14.85 -32.68
N GLY A 120 4.43 14.76 -31.52
CA GLY A 120 4.51 15.77 -30.49
C GLY A 120 3.57 16.97 -30.67
N ALA A 121 2.75 16.99 -31.72
CA ALA A 121 1.72 18.02 -31.84
C ALA A 121 0.71 17.87 -30.71
N LEU A 122 0.33 18.99 -30.10
CA LEU A 122 -0.53 19.03 -28.92
C LEU A 122 -1.97 18.65 -29.26
N ILE A 123 -2.61 17.96 -28.33
CA ILE A 123 -4.06 17.85 -28.28
C ILE A 123 -4.59 19.02 -27.46
N ILE A 124 -5.51 19.78 -28.05
CA ILE A 124 -6.09 20.98 -27.48
C ILE A 124 -7.62 20.87 -27.45
N LEU A 125 -8.26 21.73 -26.67
CA LEU A 125 -9.67 21.99 -26.71
C LEU A 125 -9.96 23.02 -27.80
N HIS A 126 -10.94 22.75 -28.66
CA HIS A 126 -11.36 23.69 -29.68
C HIS A 126 -12.86 23.57 -29.96
N GLU A 127 -13.48 24.67 -30.40
CA GLU A 127 -14.84 24.65 -30.91
C GLU A 127 -14.96 23.72 -32.12
N LYS A 128 -16.02 22.92 -32.14
CA LYS A 128 -16.35 21.95 -33.18
C LYS A 128 -16.56 22.66 -34.52
N HIS A 129 -15.71 22.34 -35.49
CA HIS A 129 -15.74 22.83 -36.87
C HIS A 129 -15.78 21.70 -37.90
N GLY A 130 -15.71 20.44 -37.45
CA GLY A 130 -15.90 19.25 -38.29
C GLY A 130 -14.67 18.84 -39.10
N GLY A 131 -13.53 19.52 -38.93
CA GLY A 131 -12.27 19.16 -39.58
C GLY A 131 -11.78 17.77 -39.17
N LYS A 132 -11.01 17.10 -40.04
CA LYS A 132 -10.45 15.75 -39.77
C LYS A 132 -9.55 15.71 -38.53
N ASN A 133 -8.99 16.84 -38.12
CA ASN A 133 -8.18 16.99 -36.91
C ASN A 133 -9.01 17.00 -35.62
N GLN A 134 -10.35 16.95 -35.71
CA GLN A 134 -11.28 16.78 -34.59
C GLN A 134 -11.92 15.38 -34.54
N GLN A 135 -11.61 14.53 -35.52
CA GLN A 135 -12.20 13.20 -35.65
C GLN A 135 -11.19 12.15 -35.18
N PHE A 136 -11.63 11.23 -34.31
CA PHE A 136 -10.80 10.22 -33.69
C PHE A 136 -11.43 8.83 -33.85
N ILE A 137 -10.65 7.87 -34.33
CA ILE A 137 -11.05 6.47 -34.43
C ILE A 137 -10.58 5.74 -33.18
N LEU A 138 -11.47 5.00 -32.52
CA LEU A 138 -11.12 4.12 -31.42
C LEU A 138 -10.74 2.75 -32.00
N GLN A 139 -9.44 2.47 -32.08
CA GLN A 139 -8.94 1.14 -32.40
C GLN A 139 -8.69 0.38 -31.10
N LYS A 140 -9.40 -0.73 -30.88
CA LYS A 140 -9.18 -1.59 -29.72
C LYS A 140 -7.75 -2.14 -29.71
N TRP A 141 -7.13 -2.17 -28.54
CA TRP A 141 -5.82 -2.79 -28.31
C TRP A 141 -6.00 -4.28 -28.04
N ASP A 142 -5.47 -5.10 -28.94
CA ASP A 142 -5.35 -6.54 -28.74
C ASP A 142 -4.00 -6.80 -28.07
N ASP A 143 -4.03 -7.24 -26.82
CA ASP A 143 -2.86 -7.51 -25.97
C ASP A 143 -2.17 -8.85 -26.31
N GLY A 144 -2.26 -9.30 -27.56
CA GLY A 144 -1.93 -10.67 -27.96
C GLY A 144 -3.03 -11.69 -27.62
N SER A 145 -4.21 -11.22 -27.20
CA SER A 145 -5.42 -12.04 -27.03
C SER A 145 -6.13 -12.39 -28.34
N ALA A 146 -5.44 -12.44 -29.49
CA ALA A 146 -6.04 -12.88 -30.76
C ALA A 146 -6.55 -14.35 -30.72
N VAL A 147 -6.07 -15.16 -29.76
CA VAL A 147 -6.67 -16.48 -29.45
C VAL A 147 -7.99 -16.35 -28.65
N ILE A 148 -8.20 -15.20 -28.01
CA ILE A 148 -9.33 -14.93 -27.11
C ILE A 148 -10.37 -14.00 -27.76
N GLU A 149 -10.12 -13.17 -28.78
CA GLU A 149 -11.18 -12.26 -29.26
C GLU A 149 -12.39 -12.99 -29.88
N ASN A 150 -12.16 -14.02 -30.69
CA ASN A 150 -13.23 -14.95 -31.11
C ASN A 150 -13.84 -15.70 -29.90
N ALA A 151 -13.06 -15.95 -28.85
CA ALA A 151 -13.57 -16.57 -27.63
C ALA A 151 -14.38 -15.60 -26.76
N VAL A 152 -14.04 -14.31 -26.65
CA VAL A 152 -14.70 -13.27 -25.82
C VAL A 152 -16.01 -12.83 -26.46
N THR A 153 -16.06 -12.66 -27.78
CA THR A 153 -17.32 -12.38 -28.49
C THR A 153 -18.26 -13.58 -28.40
N ASN A 154 -17.73 -14.80 -28.60
CA ASN A 154 -18.49 -16.04 -28.34
C ASN A 154 -18.87 -16.18 -26.86
N ILE A 155 -18.02 -15.81 -25.89
CA ILE A 155 -18.30 -15.83 -24.45
C ILE A 155 -19.40 -14.84 -24.10
N THR A 156 -19.34 -13.62 -24.62
CA THR A 156 -20.35 -12.57 -24.38
C THR A 156 -21.68 -12.93 -25.03
N GLU A 157 -21.66 -13.52 -26.24
CA GLU A 157 -22.85 -14.10 -26.87
C GLU A 157 -23.38 -15.33 -26.12
N ASN A 158 -22.51 -16.21 -25.63
CA ASN A 158 -22.89 -17.39 -24.84
C ASN A 158 -23.48 -17.00 -23.49
N PHE A 159 -23.12 -15.84 -22.95
CA PHE A 159 -23.59 -15.36 -21.65
C PHE A 159 -24.69 -14.30 -21.73
N LYS A 160 -25.08 -13.83 -22.93
CA LYS A 160 -26.13 -12.80 -23.10
C LYS A 160 -27.50 -13.22 -22.54
N PHE A 161 -27.77 -14.52 -22.45
CA PHE A 161 -29.01 -15.06 -21.91
C PHE A 161 -28.95 -15.39 -20.41
N LEU A 162 -27.76 -15.42 -19.80
CA LEU A 162 -27.61 -15.73 -18.37
C LEU A 162 -28.35 -14.75 -17.45
N PRO A 163 -28.39 -13.42 -17.72
CA PRO A 163 -29.16 -12.51 -16.87
C PRO A 163 -30.63 -12.89 -16.79
N ARG A 164 -31.26 -13.20 -17.92
CA ARG A 164 -32.67 -13.60 -17.95
C ARG A 164 -32.90 -14.97 -17.29
N LEU A 165 -32.01 -15.93 -17.54
CA LEU A 165 -32.04 -17.24 -16.89
C LEU A 165 -31.94 -17.11 -15.35
N SER A 166 -31.01 -16.29 -14.88
CA SER A 166 -30.81 -15.93 -13.47
C SER A 166 -32.07 -15.33 -12.85
N GLU A 167 -32.74 -14.42 -13.55
CA GLU A 167 -34.03 -13.85 -13.12
C GLU A 167 -35.12 -14.91 -13.05
N ASN A 168 -35.22 -15.80 -14.04
CA ASN A 168 -36.24 -16.86 -14.02
C ASN A 168 -36.04 -17.83 -12.85
N PHE A 169 -34.79 -18.17 -12.49
CA PHE A 169 -34.53 -18.96 -11.28
C PHE A 169 -34.90 -18.21 -9.99
N LEU A 170 -34.70 -16.90 -9.93
CA LEU A 170 -35.13 -16.08 -8.80
C LEU A 170 -36.65 -15.94 -8.71
N GLU A 171 -37.36 -15.91 -9.84
CA GLU A 171 -38.83 -15.93 -9.89
C GLU A 171 -39.37 -17.23 -9.28
N ILE A 172 -38.80 -18.38 -9.65
CA ILE A 172 -39.16 -19.70 -9.10
C ILE A 172 -38.95 -19.80 -7.58
N LEU A 173 -37.98 -19.06 -7.03
CA LEU A 173 -37.74 -19.04 -5.58
C LEU A 173 -38.88 -18.36 -4.79
N ASN A 174 -39.63 -17.45 -5.42
CA ASN A 174 -40.76 -16.75 -4.79
C ASN A 174 -42.10 -17.43 -5.06
N ASP A 175 -42.10 -18.52 -5.82
CA ASP A 175 -43.29 -19.30 -6.16
C ASP A 175 -43.43 -20.49 -5.19
N ASP A 176 -44.64 -20.69 -4.67
CA ASP A 176 -44.98 -21.77 -3.74
C ASP A 176 -45.45 -23.04 -4.47
N GLU A 177 -45.37 -23.12 -5.81
CA GLU A 177 -45.90 -24.24 -6.58
C GLU A 177 -44.99 -25.48 -6.69
N TYR A 178 -43.66 -25.33 -6.85
CA TYR A 178 -42.77 -26.42 -7.29
C TYR A 178 -41.62 -26.79 -6.35
N TYR A 179 -41.61 -26.28 -5.13
CA TYR A 179 -40.56 -26.61 -4.16
C TYR A 179 -40.64 -28.07 -3.70
N ASP A 180 -39.48 -28.69 -3.47
CA ASP A 180 -39.38 -30.11 -3.10
C ASP A 180 -38.55 -30.36 -1.83
N VAL A 181 -38.15 -29.28 -1.13
CA VAL A 181 -37.45 -29.29 0.16
C VAL A 181 -37.84 -28.06 0.99
N ASN A 182 -37.96 -28.28 2.30
CA ASN A 182 -38.07 -27.23 3.31
C ASN A 182 -36.74 -27.07 4.04
N ILE A 183 -36.26 -25.84 4.18
CA ILE A 183 -35.04 -25.51 4.92
C ILE A 183 -35.44 -24.62 6.08
N GLU A 184 -35.25 -25.12 7.30
CA GLU A 184 -35.42 -24.35 8.52
C GLU A 184 -34.08 -23.76 8.92
N VAL A 185 -34.08 -22.45 9.09
CA VAL A 185 -32.87 -21.67 9.34
C VAL A 185 -33.08 -20.82 10.58
N GLY A 186 -32.03 -20.69 11.38
CA GLY A 186 -32.06 -19.99 12.65
C GLY A 186 -32.10 -20.94 13.84
N ASN A 187 -32.01 -20.38 15.04
CA ASN A 187 -31.93 -21.13 16.28
C ASN A 187 -33.29 -21.18 16.99
N ASP A 188 -33.38 -21.86 18.12
CA ASP A 188 -34.62 -22.06 18.89
C ASP A 188 -35.40 -20.77 19.22
N SER A 189 -34.76 -19.59 19.20
CA SER A 189 -35.41 -18.30 19.47
C SER A 189 -36.06 -17.66 18.24
N TYR A 190 -35.58 -17.98 17.03
CA TYR A 190 -36.12 -17.45 15.77
C TYR A 190 -35.74 -18.39 14.62
N VAL A 191 -36.73 -19.12 14.12
CA VAL A 191 -36.61 -20.03 12.97
C VAL A 191 -37.50 -19.53 11.84
N LYS A 192 -36.93 -19.43 10.63
CA LYS A 192 -37.67 -19.16 9.39
C LYS A 192 -37.56 -20.38 8.48
N THR A 193 -38.69 -20.77 7.90
CA THR A 193 -38.73 -21.85 6.90
C THR A 193 -38.61 -21.24 5.50
N PHE A 194 -37.74 -21.83 4.68
CA PHE A 194 -37.53 -21.50 3.28
C PHE A 194 -37.93 -22.67 2.39
N HIS A 195 -38.70 -22.37 1.35
CA HIS A 195 -39.07 -23.32 0.31
C HIS A 195 -38.03 -23.26 -0.82
N ALA A 196 -37.49 -24.42 -1.23
CA ALA A 196 -36.42 -24.47 -2.20
C ALA A 196 -36.44 -25.77 -3.02
N HIS A 197 -35.46 -25.90 -3.92
CA HIS A 197 -35.39 -26.96 -4.92
C HIS A 197 -34.08 -27.76 -4.76
N LYS A 198 -34.22 -29.05 -4.44
CA LYS A 198 -33.11 -29.98 -4.16
C LYS A 198 -32.06 -29.98 -5.25
N VAL A 199 -32.50 -29.95 -6.51
CA VAL A 199 -31.60 -29.99 -7.68
C VAL A 199 -30.69 -28.77 -7.69
N VAL A 200 -31.23 -27.56 -7.51
CA VAL A 200 -30.44 -26.32 -7.52
C VAL A 200 -29.44 -26.32 -6.36
N LEU A 201 -29.92 -26.58 -5.14
CA LEU A 201 -29.10 -26.59 -3.93
C LEU A 201 -27.97 -27.62 -4.01
N SER A 202 -28.25 -28.82 -4.51
CA SER A 202 -27.26 -29.89 -4.62
C SER A 202 -26.13 -29.56 -5.60
N TYR A 203 -26.40 -28.81 -6.67
CA TYR A 203 -25.38 -28.46 -7.66
C TYR A 203 -24.62 -27.18 -7.31
N ARG A 204 -25.18 -26.31 -6.47
CA ARG A 204 -24.51 -25.07 -6.04
C ARG A 204 -23.78 -25.21 -4.71
N SER A 205 -24.23 -26.09 -3.81
CA SER A 205 -23.60 -26.31 -2.50
C SER A 205 -23.24 -27.79 -2.29
N PRO A 206 -21.94 -28.15 -2.21
CA PRO A 206 -21.50 -29.48 -1.84
C PRO A 206 -22.01 -29.93 -0.46
N TYR A 207 -22.10 -29.00 0.50
CA TYR A 207 -22.63 -29.27 1.83
C TYR A 207 -24.10 -29.69 1.75
N LEU A 208 -24.94 -28.89 1.09
CA LEU A 208 -26.37 -29.18 0.96
C LEU A 208 -26.60 -30.45 0.14
N ARG A 209 -25.80 -30.73 -0.89
CA ARG A 209 -25.84 -32.02 -1.61
C ARG A 209 -25.68 -33.22 -0.66
N ARG A 210 -24.68 -33.18 0.23
CA ARG A 210 -24.43 -34.25 1.21
C ARG A 210 -25.63 -34.38 2.16
N LYS A 211 -26.11 -33.26 2.70
CA LYS A 211 -27.24 -33.21 3.65
C LYS A 211 -28.56 -33.69 3.05
N LEU A 212 -28.83 -33.36 1.78
CA LEU A 212 -29.99 -33.85 1.03
C LEU A 212 -29.90 -35.34 0.70
N SER A 213 -28.69 -35.83 0.44
CA SER A 213 -28.47 -37.25 0.09
C SER A 213 -28.70 -38.19 1.27
N THR A 214 -28.48 -37.72 2.50
CA THR A 214 -28.76 -38.48 3.74
C THR A 214 -30.24 -38.48 4.10
N ASN A 215 -31.03 -37.48 3.67
CA ASN A 215 -32.45 -37.33 3.99
C ASN A 215 -33.40 -37.97 2.95
N LYS A 216 -32.98 -39.05 2.28
CA LYS A 216 -33.69 -39.65 1.14
C LYS A 216 -34.99 -40.41 1.46
N LYS A 217 -35.43 -40.53 2.72
CA LYS A 217 -36.60 -41.38 3.07
C LYS A 217 -37.51 -40.76 4.12
N ASN A 218 -38.52 -40.05 3.63
CA ASN A 218 -39.83 -39.96 4.28
C ASN A 218 -40.77 -40.83 3.42
N ARG A 219 -41.17 -42.00 3.92
CA ARG A 219 -42.03 -42.98 3.19
C ARG A 219 -43.51 -42.55 3.15
N ASP A 220 -43.79 -41.36 3.65
CA ASP A 220 -45.08 -40.82 4.08
C ASP A 220 -45.49 -39.58 3.27
N GLY A 221 -44.76 -39.24 2.20
CA GLY A 221 -45.08 -38.09 1.32
C GLY A 221 -44.68 -36.73 1.89
N THR A 222 -44.07 -36.69 3.08
CA THR A 222 -43.56 -35.45 3.70
C THR A 222 -42.27 -35.00 3.00
N LEU A 223 -42.21 -33.72 2.61
CA LEU A 223 -41.04 -33.12 1.97
C LEU A 223 -39.77 -33.29 2.82
N ALA A 224 -38.61 -33.32 2.15
CA ALA A 224 -37.33 -33.39 2.85
C ALA A 224 -37.13 -32.10 3.67
N ARG A 225 -36.64 -32.24 4.91
CA ARG A 225 -36.37 -31.13 5.82
C ARG A 225 -34.86 -31.01 6.05
N ILE A 226 -34.34 -29.78 6.03
CA ILE A 226 -32.96 -29.45 6.41
C ILE A 226 -33.02 -28.41 7.53
N GLU A 227 -32.20 -28.61 8.57
CA GLU A 227 -32.06 -27.65 9.66
C GLU A 227 -30.68 -26.98 9.60
N LEU A 228 -30.63 -25.65 9.65
CA LEU A 228 -29.41 -24.82 9.66
C LEU A 228 -29.45 -23.87 10.85
N SER A 229 -29.05 -24.37 12.02
CA SER A 229 -29.17 -23.65 13.29
C SER A 229 -28.15 -22.52 13.49
N ASN A 230 -27.03 -22.57 12.78
CA ASN A 230 -25.90 -21.64 12.97
C ASN A 230 -25.96 -20.42 12.04
N ILE A 231 -26.96 -20.35 11.15
CA ILE A 231 -27.09 -19.29 10.14
C ILE A 231 -28.33 -18.47 10.47
N LEU A 232 -28.20 -17.14 10.42
CA LEU A 232 -29.36 -16.25 10.56
C LEU A 232 -30.25 -16.32 9.33
N PRO A 233 -31.59 -16.32 9.48
CA PRO A 233 -32.52 -16.33 8.35
C PRO A 233 -32.25 -15.28 7.28
N GLU A 234 -31.94 -14.05 7.68
CA GLU A 234 -31.70 -12.93 6.77
C GLU A 234 -30.42 -13.14 5.94
N ILE A 235 -29.38 -13.72 6.57
CA ILE A 235 -28.13 -14.07 5.89
C ILE A 235 -28.33 -15.24 4.93
N PHE A 236 -29.09 -16.25 5.35
CA PHE A 236 -29.42 -17.37 4.48
C PHE A 236 -30.26 -16.95 3.28
N GLU A 237 -31.17 -15.98 3.43
CA GLU A 237 -31.95 -15.44 2.32
C GLU A 237 -31.04 -14.83 1.24
N ILE A 238 -30.00 -14.10 1.63
CA ILE A 238 -28.98 -13.58 0.71
C ILE A 238 -28.25 -14.72 0.00
N ILE A 239 -27.83 -15.76 0.75
CA ILE A 239 -27.15 -16.93 0.19
C ILE A 239 -28.06 -17.68 -0.78
N LEU A 240 -29.32 -17.87 -0.43
CA LEU A 240 -30.29 -18.59 -1.24
C LEU A 240 -30.53 -17.85 -2.56
N ARG A 241 -30.67 -16.52 -2.52
CA ARG A 241 -30.74 -15.71 -3.73
C ARG A 241 -29.45 -15.79 -4.57
N TYR A 242 -28.27 -15.83 -3.94
CA TYR A 242 -27.01 -16.06 -4.65
C TYR A 242 -26.95 -17.46 -5.30
N ILE A 243 -27.40 -18.50 -4.61
CA ILE A 243 -27.44 -19.88 -5.12
C ILE A 243 -28.25 -19.94 -6.42
N TYR A 244 -29.41 -19.28 -6.46
CA TYR A 244 -30.32 -19.29 -7.60
C TYR A 244 -29.91 -18.31 -8.70
N GLY A 245 -29.64 -17.06 -8.32
CA GLY A 245 -29.42 -15.98 -9.27
C GLY A 245 -27.96 -15.79 -9.66
N GLY A 246 -26.99 -16.27 -8.88
CA GLY A 246 -25.57 -15.95 -9.06
C GLY A 246 -25.24 -14.47 -8.89
N ARG A 247 -26.14 -13.69 -8.27
CA ARG A 247 -26.01 -12.25 -8.05
C ARG A 247 -25.82 -11.98 -6.55
N LEU A 248 -24.98 -11.00 -6.23
CA LEU A 248 -24.70 -10.58 -4.87
C LEU A 248 -24.56 -9.06 -4.83
N SER A 249 -25.17 -8.41 -3.84
CA SER A 249 -25.00 -6.97 -3.59
C SER A 249 -24.47 -6.77 -2.19
N LEU A 250 -23.22 -6.28 -2.08
CA LEU A 250 -22.53 -6.07 -0.80
C LEU A 250 -22.27 -4.59 -0.47
N LYS A 251 -22.44 -3.68 -1.44
CA LYS A 251 -22.03 -2.28 -1.29
C LYS A 251 -22.77 -1.56 -0.17
N GLU A 252 -24.09 -1.78 -0.11
CA GLU A 252 -25.00 -1.14 0.82
C GLU A 252 -25.23 -1.96 2.11
N SER A 253 -24.65 -3.17 2.18
CA SER A 253 -24.79 -4.05 3.34
C SER A 253 -23.91 -3.59 4.50
N ASP A 254 -24.42 -3.80 5.72
CA ASP A 254 -23.63 -3.63 6.94
C ASP A 254 -22.45 -4.62 6.95
N THR A 255 -21.27 -4.14 7.33
CA THR A 255 -20.05 -4.97 7.27
C THR A 255 -20.11 -6.16 8.23
N SER A 256 -20.79 -6.03 9.38
CA SER A 256 -21.00 -7.16 10.31
C SER A 256 -21.80 -8.27 9.62
N ASP A 257 -22.82 -7.91 8.84
CA ASP A 257 -23.63 -8.89 8.11
C ASP A 257 -22.85 -9.52 6.94
N ILE A 258 -21.95 -8.77 6.30
CA ILE A 258 -21.03 -9.33 5.28
C ILE A 258 -20.09 -10.38 5.91
N ILE A 259 -19.62 -10.16 7.13
CA ILE A 259 -18.80 -11.13 7.86
C ILE A 259 -19.61 -12.38 8.22
N LYS A 260 -20.85 -12.23 8.70
CA LYS A 260 -21.74 -13.37 8.93
C LYS A 260 -22.05 -14.14 7.65
N LEU A 261 -22.22 -13.41 6.54
CA LEU A 261 -22.40 -13.98 5.20
C LEU A 261 -21.16 -14.80 4.77
N LEU A 262 -19.95 -14.32 5.03
CA LEU A 262 -18.71 -15.05 4.76
C LEU A 262 -18.66 -16.38 5.53
N VAL A 263 -18.97 -16.36 6.83
CA VAL A 263 -18.99 -17.56 7.68
C VAL A 263 -20.03 -18.57 7.19
N ALA A 264 -21.25 -18.11 6.92
CA ALA A 264 -22.32 -18.96 6.41
C ALA A 264 -22.03 -19.53 5.01
N ALA A 265 -21.38 -18.75 4.14
CA ALA A 265 -20.94 -19.22 2.83
C ALA A 265 -19.90 -20.35 2.95
N ASN A 266 -18.97 -20.25 3.90
CA ASN A 266 -17.99 -21.30 4.18
C ASN A 266 -18.65 -22.57 4.74
N GLU A 267 -19.57 -22.43 5.71
CA GLU A 267 -20.32 -23.56 6.27
C GLU A 267 -21.06 -24.34 5.16
N LEU A 268 -21.66 -23.62 4.21
CA LEU A 268 -22.36 -24.19 3.06
C LEU A 268 -21.42 -24.61 1.91
N SER A 269 -20.10 -24.55 2.12
CA SER A 269 -19.06 -24.92 1.15
C SER A 269 -19.14 -24.16 -0.19
N LEU A 270 -19.48 -22.86 -0.15
CA LEU A 270 -19.61 -21.98 -1.32
C LEU A 270 -18.28 -21.22 -1.58
N GLN A 271 -17.24 -21.96 -2.00
CA GLN A 271 -15.87 -21.41 -2.08
C GLN A 271 -15.72 -20.20 -3.03
N GLU A 272 -16.43 -20.20 -4.16
CA GLU A 272 -16.46 -19.05 -5.08
C GLU A 272 -16.93 -17.76 -4.37
N LEU A 273 -17.98 -17.88 -3.56
CA LEU A 273 -18.55 -16.77 -2.78
C LEU A 273 -17.61 -16.34 -1.65
N VAL A 274 -16.99 -17.30 -0.95
CA VAL A 274 -16.02 -17.04 0.12
C VAL A 274 -14.84 -16.21 -0.39
N ILE A 275 -14.26 -16.58 -1.53
CA ILE A 275 -13.16 -15.82 -2.16
C ILE A 275 -13.62 -14.41 -2.50
N HIS A 276 -14.79 -14.28 -3.16
CA HIS A 276 -15.31 -12.98 -3.56
C HIS A 276 -15.57 -12.04 -2.37
N ILE A 277 -16.14 -12.54 -1.28
CA ILE A 277 -16.43 -11.73 -0.09
C ILE A 277 -15.13 -11.28 0.60
N GLN A 278 -14.12 -12.15 0.72
CA GLN A 278 -12.82 -11.76 1.29
C GLN A 278 -12.18 -10.63 0.50
N SER A 279 -12.11 -10.75 -0.83
CA SER A 279 -11.58 -9.68 -1.70
C SER A 279 -12.38 -8.39 -1.53
N PHE A 280 -13.71 -8.47 -1.53
CA PHE A 280 -14.58 -7.29 -1.34
C PHE A 280 -14.30 -6.56 -0.03
N LEU A 281 -14.18 -7.29 1.08
CA LEU A 281 -13.89 -6.74 2.40
C LEU A 281 -12.54 -6.01 2.41
N ILE A 282 -11.49 -6.64 1.87
CA ILE A 282 -10.14 -6.08 1.81
C ILE A 282 -10.09 -4.82 0.95
N GLU A 283 -10.75 -4.82 -0.21
CA GLU A 283 -10.73 -3.71 -1.17
C GLU A 283 -11.61 -2.53 -0.75
N ASN A 284 -12.73 -2.77 -0.07
CA ASN A 284 -13.78 -1.75 0.11
C ASN A 284 -14.08 -1.42 1.58
N LYS A 285 -13.68 -2.25 2.54
CA LYS A 285 -14.06 -2.14 3.96
C LYS A 285 -12.84 -2.07 4.90
N THR A 286 -11.65 -1.78 4.39
CA THR A 286 -10.37 -1.74 5.15
C THR A 286 -10.47 -0.93 6.45
N ASN A 287 -10.92 0.33 6.38
CA ASN A 287 -11.02 1.19 7.57
C ASN A 287 -11.93 0.60 8.66
N TRP A 288 -13.04 -0.03 8.26
CA TRP A 288 -13.94 -0.68 9.21
C TRP A 288 -13.28 -1.91 9.84
N MET A 289 -12.57 -2.72 9.03
CA MET A 289 -11.85 -3.89 9.52
C MET A 289 -10.74 -3.53 10.50
N GLU A 290 -10.01 -2.43 10.28
CA GLU A 290 -8.98 -1.93 11.20
C GLU A 290 -9.59 -1.54 12.56
N GLN A 291 -10.77 -0.91 12.56
CA GLN A 291 -11.49 -0.54 13.78
C GLN A 291 -12.09 -1.73 14.55
N ASN A 292 -12.34 -2.84 13.84
CA ASN A 292 -12.95 -4.06 14.36
C ASN A 292 -11.98 -5.26 14.19
N PHE A 293 -10.69 -5.00 14.40
CA PHE A 293 -9.63 -5.95 14.13
C PHE A 293 -9.81 -7.28 14.88
N ASP A 294 -10.33 -7.24 16.10
CA ASP A 294 -10.58 -8.40 16.92
C ASP A 294 -11.59 -9.36 16.28
N LEU A 295 -12.71 -8.83 15.78
CA LEU A 295 -13.74 -9.62 15.10
C LEU A 295 -13.17 -10.26 13.82
N ILE A 296 -12.42 -9.50 13.03
CA ILE A 296 -11.84 -10.01 11.77
C ILE A 296 -10.78 -11.07 12.06
N TYR A 297 -9.91 -10.83 13.04
CA TYR A 297 -8.89 -11.79 13.43
C TYR A 297 -9.53 -13.09 13.93
N GLN A 298 -10.50 -13.01 14.85
CA GLN A 298 -11.18 -14.21 15.34
C GLN A 298 -11.86 -14.97 14.22
N THR A 299 -12.65 -14.28 13.40
CA THR A 299 -13.36 -14.91 12.28
C THR A 299 -12.37 -15.58 11.32
N SER A 300 -11.27 -14.90 10.97
CA SER A 300 -10.30 -15.41 10.00
C SER A 300 -9.47 -16.58 10.51
N PHE A 301 -9.17 -16.65 11.81
CA PHE A 301 -8.32 -17.70 12.39
C PHE A 301 -9.09 -18.84 13.08
N GLU A 302 -10.41 -18.72 13.29
CA GLU A 302 -11.27 -19.83 13.72
C GLU A 302 -11.36 -20.94 12.67
N ASP A 303 -11.28 -20.58 11.39
CA ASP A 303 -11.29 -21.51 10.26
C ASP A 303 -10.13 -21.22 9.28
N ASN A 304 -9.42 -22.26 8.86
CA ASN A 304 -8.28 -22.12 7.94
C ASN A 304 -8.67 -21.81 6.48
N SER A 305 -9.96 -21.62 6.19
CA SER A 305 -10.48 -21.34 4.85
C SER A 305 -10.37 -19.86 4.45
N PHE A 306 -10.12 -18.96 5.40
CA PHE A 306 -10.09 -17.50 5.17
C PHE A 306 -8.66 -16.96 5.00
N LEU A 307 -7.89 -17.57 4.10
CA LEU A 307 -6.47 -17.28 3.91
C LEU A 307 -6.17 -15.81 3.55
N ASP A 308 -7.02 -15.15 2.77
CA ASP A 308 -6.79 -13.76 2.36
C ASP A 308 -6.96 -12.80 3.55
N LEU A 309 -7.98 -13.03 4.39
CA LEU A 309 -8.16 -12.26 5.62
C LEU A 309 -7.08 -12.57 6.66
N GLN A 310 -6.66 -13.83 6.80
CA GLN A 310 -5.54 -14.19 7.67
C GLN A 310 -4.24 -13.49 7.25
N LYS A 311 -3.97 -13.46 5.94
CA LYS A 311 -2.84 -12.74 5.37
C LYS A 311 -2.94 -11.25 5.67
N TYR A 312 -4.10 -10.64 5.41
CA TYR A 312 -4.36 -9.23 5.74
C TYR A 312 -4.11 -8.92 7.23
N CYS A 313 -4.63 -9.74 8.14
CA CYS A 313 -4.41 -9.56 9.59
C CYS A 313 -2.94 -9.68 9.97
N ASN A 314 -2.22 -10.67 9.43
CA ASN A 314 -0.79 -10.85 9.68
C ASN A 314 0.04 -9.69 9.12
N ASP A 315 -0.32 -9.19 7.94
CA ASP A 315 0.31 -8.03 7.32
C ASP A 315 0.05 -6.77 8.14
N LEU A 316 -1.16 -6.59 8.69
CA LEU A 316 -1.48 -5.45 9.56
C LEU A 316 -0.69 -5.51 10.88
N ILE A 317 -0.64 -6.67 11.54
CA ILE A 317 0.16 -6.88 12.77
C ILE A 317 1.63 -6.60 12.50
N SER A 318 2.14 -7.11 11.38
CA SER A 318 3.56 -6.97 11.07
C SER A 318 3.86 -5.53 10.71
N ASN A 319 3.09 -4.95 9.78
CA ASN A 319 3.51 -3.75 9.06
C ASN A 319 2.97 -2.43 9.60
N GLU A 320 1.77 -2.43 10.17
CA GLU A 320 1.12 -1.22 10.68
C GLU A 320 0.51 -1.46 12.06
N PRO A 321 1.28 -1.96 13.04
CA PRO A 321 0.74 -2.33 14.35
C PRO A 321 0.11 -1.16 15.11
N ASP A 322 0.54 0.07 14.83
CA ASP A 322 -0.05 1.30 15.41
C ASP A 322 -1.57 1.35 15.16
N LYS A 323 -2.05 0.93 13.98
CA LYS A 323 -3.49 0.89 13.67
C LYS A 323 -4.28 -0.02 14.61
N ILE A 324 -3.65 -1.07 15.14
CA ILE A 324 -4.26 -2.00 16.08
C ILE A 324 -4.17 -1.43 17.50
N PHE A 325 -2.98 -1.04 17.94
CA PHE A 325 -2.70 -0.64 19.31
C PHE A 325 -3.26 0.75 19.69
N GLU A 326 -3.36 1.66 18.72
CA GLU A 326 -3.96 2.99 18.90
C GLU A 326 -5.48 3.00 18.68
N SER A 327 -6.06 1.88 18.27
CA SER A 327 -7.51 1.76 18.08
C SER A 327 -8.27 2.00 19.39
N GLN A 328 -9.48 2.57 19.28
CA GLN A 328 -10.35 2.81 20.43
C GLN A 328 -10.75 1.52 21.15
N ASN A 329 -10.82 0.42 20.40
CA ASN A 329 -11.26 -0.88 20.89
C ASN A 329 -10.11 -1.77 21.39
N PHE A 330 -8.85 -1.32 21.29
CA PHE A 330 -7.68 -2.10 21.70
C PHE A 330 -7.79 -2.67 23.12
N THR A 331 -8.27 -1.88 24.08
CA THR A 331 -8.40 -2.32 25.47
C THR A 331 -9.48 -3.38 25.68
N SER A 332 -10.33 -3.62 24.70
CA SER A 332 -11.41 -4.62 24.75
C SER A 332 -11.03 -5.94 24.09
N ILE A 333 -9.86 -6.04 23.46
CA ILE A 333 -9.48 -7.27 22.77
C ILE A 333 -9.26 -8.42 23.76
N PRO A 334 -9.58 -9.67 23.38
CA PRO A 334 -9.34 -10.83 24.24
C PRO A 334 -7.85 -11.09 24.48
N GLU A 335 -7.51 -11.62 25.68
CA GLU A 335 -6.13 -11.93 26.08
C GLU A 335 -5.40 -12.81 25.05
N LYS A 336 -6.08 -13.82 24.49
CA LYS A 336 -5.53 -14.71 23.45
C LYS A 336 -5.10 -13.96 22.19
N LEU A 337 -5.88 -12.96 21.78
CA LEU A 337 -5.55 -12.13 20.63
C LEU A 337 -4.34 -11.26 20.94
N LEU A 338 -4.33 -10.59 22.10
CA LEU A 338 -3.18 -9.79 22.53
C LEU A 338 -1.90 -10.63 22.53
N ILE A 339 -1.93 -11.84 23.10
CA ILE A 339 -0.80 -12.78 23.11
C ILE A 339 -0.33 -13.09 21.69
N SER A 340 -1.25 -13.40 20.77
CA SER A 340 -0.92 -13.73 19.38
C SER A 340 -0.22 -12.57 18.67
N VAL A 341 -0.65 -11.33 18.92
CA VAL A 341 -0.03 -10.12 18.38
C VAL A 341 1.37 -9.91 18.97
N ILE A 342 1.52 -9.91 20.30
CA ILE A 342 2.82 -9.65 20.95
C ILE A 342 3.80 -10.82 20.82
N GLN A 343 3.35 -12.03 20.47
CA GLN A 343 4.26 -13.15 20.22
C GLN A 343 4.93 -13.04 18.84
N ASN A 344 4.34 -12.31 17.89
CA ASN A 344 4.82 -12.24 16.51
C ASN A 344 6.22 -11.60 16.39
N ASP A 345 7.18 -12.36 15.89
CA ASP A 345 8.57 -11.91 15.66
C ASP A 345 8.67 -10.74 14.67
N ASN A 346 7.73 -10.61 13.73
CA ASN A 346 7.72 -9.58 12.70
C ASN A 346 6.92 -8.33 13.09
N LEU A 347 6.46 -8.21 14.33
CA LEU A 347 5.75 -7.03 14.83
C LEU A 347 6.67 -5.79 14.78
N GLN A 348 6.34 -4.81 13.92
CA GLN A 348 7.11 -3.57 13.76
C GLN A 348 6.84 -2.54 14.87
N MET A 349 7.24 -2.87 16.09
CA MET A 349 7.08 -1.99 17.26
C MET A 349 8.25 -2.20 18.23
N SER A 350 8.71 -1.12 18.86
CA SER A 350 9.76 -1.24 19.90
C SER A 350 9.24 -2.01 21.11
N GLU A 351 10.11 -2.79 21.76
CA GLU A 351 9.70 -3.58 22.94
C GLU A 351 9.15 -2.71 24.07
N ILE A 352 9.63 -1.47 24.19
CA ILE A 352 9.09 -0.54 25.18
C ILE A 352 7.64 -0.17 24.88
N GLN A 353 7.30 0.10 23.61
CA GLN A 353 5.92 0.38 23.22
C GLN A 353 5.02 -0.85 23.43
N VAL A 354 5.51 -2.06 23.08
CA VAL A 354 4.77 -3.31 23.34
C VAL A 354 4.46 -3.44 24.84
N TRP A 355 5.45 -3.19 25.70
CA TRP A 355 5.25 -3.19 27.15
C TRP A 355 4.21 -2.17 27.63
N GLU A 356 4.30 -0.93 27.14
CA GLU A 356 3.35 0.12 27.50
C GLU A 356 1.92 -0.20 27.07
N TYR A 357 1.71 -0.79 25.89
CA TYR A 357 0.40 -1.22 25.43
C TYR A 357 -0.15 -2.43 26.23
N VAL A 358 0.70 -3.38 26.57
CA VAL A 358 0.31 -4.52 27.43
C VAL A 358 -0.09 -4.03 28.82
N LEU A 359 0.63 -3.07 29.40
CA LEU A 359 0.24 -2.40 30.64
C LEU A 359 -1.10 -1.67 30.49
N LYS A 360 -1.27 -0.87 29.43
CA LYS A 360 -2.52 -0.15 29.13
C LYS A 360 -3.71 -1.12 29.06
N TRP A 361 -3.55 -2.24 28.37
CA TRP A 361 -4.57 -3.29 28.29
C TRP A 361 -4.87 -3.90 29.65
N GLY A 362 -3.84 -4.27 30.43
CA GLY A 362 -4.02 -4.89 31.75
C GLY A 362 -4.66 -3.98 32.80
N ILE A 363 -4.35 -2.68 32.77
CA ILE A 363 -5.00 -1.67 33.63
C ILE A 363 -6.46 -1.50 33.22
N ALA A 364 -6.76 -1.46 31.91
CA ALA A 364 -8.12 -1.31 31.43
C ALA A 364 -9.05 -2.48 31.81
N GLN A 365 -8.51 -3.70 31.99
CA GLN A 365 -9.28 -4.84 32.51
C GLN A 365 -9.70 -4.66 33.98
N ASN A 366 -9.09 -3.73 34.70
CA ASN A 366 -9.24 -3.57 36.16
C ASN A 366 -9.50 -2.10 36.51
N ARG A 367 -10.76 -1.66 36.41
CA ARG A 367 -11.18 -0.25 36.56
C ARG A 367 -10.85 0.40 37.91
N GLU A 368 -10.53 -0.38 38.93
CA GLU A 368 -10.18 0.10 40.28
C GLU A 368 -8.70 0.45 40.43
N ILE A 369 -7.85 0.05 39.48
CA ILE A 369 -6.41 0.32 39.55
C ILE A 369 -6.14 1.79 39.23
N PRO A 370 -5.37 2.52 40.07
CA PRO A 370 -4.99 3.90 39.80
C PRO A 370 -4.20 4.06 38.49
N SER A 371 -4.14 5.28 37.95
CA SER A 371 -3.34 5.55 36.74
C SER A 371 -1.83 5.53 36.98
N SER A 372 -1.38 5.72 38.22
CA SER A 372 0.04 5.85 38.57
C SER A 372 0.50 4.70 39.47
N PRO A 373 1.60 4.00 39.12
CA PRO A 373 2.10 2.86 39.90
C PRO A 373 2.59 3.23 41.30
N LYS A 374 2.82 4.52 41.57
CA LYS A 374 3.18 5.01 42.92
C LYS A 374 2.01 4.90 43.89
N ASP A 375 0.80 4.93 43.38
CA ASP A 375 -0.45 4.95 44.17
C ASP A 375 -1.04 3.53 44.35
N TYR A 376 -0.35 2.51 43.83
CA TYR A 376 -0.83 1.12 43.87
C TYR A 376 -0.70 0.52 45.26
N SER A 377 -1.81 -0.01 45.75
CA SER A 377 -1.86 -0.90 46.90
C SER A 377 -1.21 -2.26 46.59
N LYS A 378 -1.02 -3.08 47.63
CA LYS A 378 -0.53 -4.46 47.43
C LYS A 378 -1.52 -5.30 46.61
N GLU A 379 -2.82 -5.04 46.74
CA GLU A 379 -3.83 -5.79 46.00
C GLU A 379 -3.86 -5.36 44.53
N ASP A 380 -3.68 -4.06 44.22
CA ASP A 380 -3.61 -3.58 42.83
C ASP A 380 -2.47 -4.26 42.05
N PHE A 381 -1.28 -4.37 42.67
CA PHE A 381 -0.17 -5.11 42.09
C PHE A 381 -0.49 -6.59 41.89
N LYS A 382 -1.22 -7.22 42.81
CA LYS A 382 -1.60 -8.63 42.70
C LYS A 382 -2.63 -8.86 41.59
N THR A 383 -3.62 -7.98 41.47
CA THR A 383 -4.63 -8.00 40.41
C THR A 383 -3.98 -7.82 39.03
N LEU A 384 -3.14 -6.80 38.86
CA LEU A 384 -2.44 -6.55 37.59
C LEU A 384 -1.48 -7.71 37.25
N LYS A 385 -0.77 -8.26 38.24
CA LYS A 385 0.10 -9.43 38.07
C LYS A 385 -0.67 -10.64 37.54
N ASN A 386 -1.85 -10.92 38.10
CA ASN A 386 -2.67 -12.04 37.66
C ASN A 386 -3.18 -11.82 36.22
N THR A 387 -3.58 -10.58 35.90
CA THR A 387 -4.07 -10.19 34.57
C THR A 387 -2.99 -10.31 33.50
N LEU A 388 -1.76 -9.89 33.79
CA LEU A 388 -0.67 -9.86 32.81
C LEU A 388 0.19 -11.13 32.80
N LYS A 389 -0.15 -12.12 33.63
CA LYS A 389 0.67 -13.31 33.86
C LYS A 389 1.03 -14.05 32.55
N GLN A 390 0.08 -14.17 31.63
CA GLN A 390 0.30 -14.87 30.36
C GLN A 390 0.96 -13.99 29.29
N CYS A 391 0.86 -12.67 29.40
CA CYS A 391 1.48 -11.73 28.45
C CYS A 391 2.97 -11.52 28.74
N ILE A 392 3.37 -11.45 30.02
CA ILE A 392 4.74 -11.15 30.47
C ILE A 392 5.81 -12.02 29.78
N PRO A 393 5.65 -13.34 29.59
CA PRO A 393 6.65 -14.18 28.93
C PRO A 393 6.97 -13.78 27.47
N PHE A 394 6.08 -13.06 26.80
CA PHE A 394 6.24 -12.65 25.40
C PHE A 394 6.86 -11.26 25.23
N ILE A 395 7.13 -10.56 26.35
CA ILE A 395 7.82 -9.26 26.34
C ILE A 395 9.33 -9.48 26.41
N ARG A 396 10.07 -8.91 25.46
CA ARG A 396 11.51 -9.16 25.34
C ARG A 396 12.31 -8.12 26.12
N PHE A 397 12.14 -8.13 27.44
CA PHE A 397 12.70 -7.10 28.35
C PHE A 397 14.21 -6.89 28.20
N CYS A 398 15.00 -7.91 27.86
CA CYS A 398 16.46 -7.76 27.69
C CYS A 398 16.86 -6.89 26.49
N ASN A 399 15.91 -6.57 25.59
CA ASN A 399 16.13 -5.65 24.46
C ASN A 399 15.86 -4.19 24.80
N LEU A 400 15.40 -3.89 26.02
CA LEU A 400 15.20 -2.53 26.50
C LEU A 400 16.56 -1.88 26.84
N ASN A 401 16.65 -0.56 26.72
CA ASN A 401 17.80 0.15 27.25
C ASN A 401 17.65 0.43 28.77
N SER A 402 18.75 0.78 29.44
CA SER A 402 18.74 0.98 30.89
C SER A 402 17.80 2.10 31.35
N LYS A 403 17.58 3.14 30.53
CA LYS A 403 16.62 4.22 30.85
C LYS A 403 15.18 3.72 30.77
N GLU A 404 14.83 3.02 29.69
CA GLU A 404 13.50 2.40 29.52
C GLU A 404 13.21 1.44 30.68
N PHE A 405 14.14 0.54 30.99
CA PHE A 405 13.99 -0.37 32.12
C PHE A 405 13.79 0.38 33.45
N ALA A 406 14.64 1.35 33.75
CA ALA A 406 14.60 2.09 35.01
C ALA A 406 13.30 2.89 35.21
N TYR A 407 12.82 3.58 34.16
CA TYR A 407 11.69 4.50 34.29
C TYR A 407 10.33 3.89 33.93
N LYS A 408 10.29 2.83 33.10
CA LYS A 408 9.04 2.27 32.56
C LYS A 408 8.74 0.85 33.03
N VAL A 409 9.76 0.06 33.37
CA VAL A 409 9.58 -1.34 33.85
C VAL A 409 9.74 -1.43 35.36
N SER A 410 10.80 -0.84 35.92
CA SER A 410 11.12 -0.90 37.35
C SER A 410 9.99 -0.46 38.31
N PRO A 411 9.16 0.57 37.99
CA PRO A 411 8.00 0.91 38.81
C PRO A 411 7.02 -0.25 39.03
N TYR A 412 6.98 -1.18 38.08
CA TYR A 412 6.11 -2.35 38.08
C TYR A 412 6.82 -3.62 38.56
N LYS A 413 8.00 -3.55 39.21
CA LYS A 413 8.77 -4.75 39.64
C LYS A 413 7.97 -5.81 40.41
N LYS A 414 6.89 -5.43 41.12
CA LYS A 414 6.05 -6.34 41.90
C LYS A 414 5.17 -7.26 41.04
N ILE A 415 4.89 -6.90 39.78
CA ILE A 415 4.12 -7.76 38.86
C ILE A 415 4.99 -8.79 38.15
N LEU A 416 6.30 -8.54 38.03
CA LEU A 416 7.23 -9.45 37.38
C LEU A 416 7.57 -10.65 38.30
N PRO A 417 7.84 -11.85 37.73
CA PRO A 417 8.46 -12.94 38.46
C PRO A 417 9.79 -12.48 39.09
N LYS A 418 10.05 -12.90 40.33
CA LYS A 418 11.22 -12.44 41.10
C LYS A 418 12.53 -12.75 40.36
N GLU A 419 12.68 -13.98 39.88
CA GLU A 419 13.86 -14.43 39.11
C GLU A 419 14.04 -13.64 37.82
N LEU A 420 12.95 -13.34 37.11
CA LEU A 420 13.00 -12.51 35.90
C LEU A 420 13.54 -11.12 36.22
N TYR A 421 13.01 -10.46 37.25
CA TYR A 421 13.45 -9.10 37.60
C TYR A 421 14.91 -9.04 38.06
N GLU A 422 15.36 -10.01 38.85
CA GLU A 422 16.75 -10.12 39.29
C GLU A 422 17.71 -10.33 38.10
N ASN A 423 17.34 -11.20 37.15
CA ASN A 423 18.10 -11.40 35.92
C ASN A 423 18.15 -10.15 35.04
N LEU A 424 17.03 -9.41 34.93
CA LEU A 424 16.99 -8.15 34.18
C LEU A 424 17.90 -7.09 34.78
N ILE A 425 17.91 -6.94 36.12
CA ILE A 425 18.85 -6.04 36.80
C ILE A 425 20.28 -6.39 36.44
N LEU A 426 20.66 -7.68 36.52
CA LEU A 426 22.01 -8.12 36.20
C LEU A 426 22.37 -7.80 34.75
N SER A 427 21.47 -8.06 33.80
CA SER A 427 21.72 -7.79 32.37
C SER A 427 21.89 -6.29 32.02
N HIS A 428 21.31 -5.39 32.82
CA HIS A 428 21.44 -3.95 32.63
C HIS A 428 22.61 -3.33 33.40
N LEU A 429 23.18 -4.04 34.37
CA LEU A 429 24.35 -3.61 35.16
C LEU A 429 25.67 -4.19 34.64
N ASP A 430 25.62 -5.37 34.01
CA ASP A 430 26.78 -6.09 33.51
C ASP A 430 26.66 -6.30 31.98
N PRO A 431 27.44 -5.57 31.16
CA PRO A 431 27.40 -5.68 29.70
C PRO A 431 27.71 -7.08 29.17
N ASP A 432 28.45 -7.89 29.94
CA ASP A 432 28.87 -9.25 29.55
C ASP A 432 27.76 -10.28 29.83
N LYS A 433 26.72 -9.91 30.58
CA LYS A 433 25.54 -10.74 30.90
C LYS A 433 24.28 -10.32 30.14
N LYS A 434 24.39 -10.10 28.83
CA LYS A 434 23.19 -9.90 28.00
C LYS A 434 22.35 -11.18 27.95
N GLY A 435 21.08 -11.09 28.36
CA GLY A 435 20.15 -12.21 28.35
C GLY A 435 19.85 -12.77 26.95
N GLU A 436 19.32 -13.99 26.89
CA GLU A 436 19.16 -14.78 25.65
C GLU A 436 17.95 -14.40 24.76
N SER A 437 17.32 -13.23 24.93
CA SER A 437 16.15 -12.88 24.12
C SER A 437 16.56 -12.36 22.74
N LYS A 438 16.11 -13.01 21.67
CA LYS A 438 16.28 -12.49 20.30
C LYS A 438 15.44 -11.22 20.10
N PRO A 439 15.98 -10.14 19.52
CA PRO A 439 15.19 -8.96 19.17
C PRO A 439 14.09 -9.32 18.15
N ARG A 440 12.99 -8.56 18.15
CA ARG A 440 12.01 -8.65 17.05
C ARG A 440 12.71 -8.35 15.74
N ILE A 441 12.26 -9.03 14.69
CA ILE A 441 12.69 -8.75 13.32
C ILE A 441 12.06 -7.42 12.97
N LEU A 442 12.82 -6.34 13.19
CA LEU A 442 12.43 -5.03 12.70
C LEU A 442 12.62 -5.05 11.17
N ARG A 443 11.56 -5.36 10.42
CA ARG A 443 11.47 -4.98 9.02
C ARG A 443 11.37 -3.47 9.03
N ASN A 444 12.47 -2.78 8.77
CA ASN A 444 12.42 -1.37 8.43
C ASN A 444 11.48 -1.23 7.22
N ILE A 445 10.21 -0.89 7.45
CA ILE A 445 9.21 -0.73 6.39
C ILE A 445 9.46 0.55 5.57
N GLY A 446 10.50 1.31 5.93
CA GLY A 446 11.12 2.32 5.07
C GLY A 446 12.29 1.83 4.19
N SER A 447 12.79 0.60 4.35
CA SER A 447 13.94 0.11 3.59
C SER A 447 13.65 -1.22 2.90
N LYS A 448 13.47 -1.16 1.58
CA LYS A 448 14.15 -2.16 0.73
C LYS A 448 15.60 -2.23 1.23
N ASP A 449 16.11 -3.43 1.50
CA ASP A 449 17.51 -3.63 1.86
C ASP A 449 18.40 -2.73 0.99
N ILE A 450 19.03 -1.72 1.60
CA ILE A 450 19.95 -0.86 0.87
C ILE A 450 21.20 -1.70 0.65
N ASP A 451 21.50 -1.98 -0.61
CA ASP A 451 22.75 -2.65 -1.03
C ASP A 451 23.93 -1.70 -0.78
N SER A 452 24.37 -1.60 0.49
CA SER A 452 25.45 -0.74 0.95
C SER A 452 26.28 -1.42 2.04
N ASN A 453 27.60 -1.36 1.90
CA ASN A 453 28.58 -1.74 2.92
C ASN A 453 28.97 -0.57 3.84
N ILE A 454 28.60 0.67 3.47
CA ILE A 454 29.03 1.90 4.16
C ILE A 454 27.92 2.53 4.99
N ILE A 455 26.72 2.68 4.44
CA ILE A 455 25.59 3.36 5.09
C ILE A 455 24.52 2.38 5.53
N THR A 456 23.89 2.69 6.66
CA THR A 456 22.75 1.93 7.18
C THR A 456 21.44 2.51 6.64
N SER A 457 20.34 1.79 6.85
CA SER A 457 18.98 2.29 6.59
C SER A 457 18.69 3.60 7.34
N GLN A 458 19.23 3.78 8.55
CA GLN A 458 19.08 5.02 9.32
C GLN A 458 19.80 6.20 8.66
N HIS A 459 21.03 6.00 8.16
CA HIS A 459 21.74 7.04 7.41
C HIS A 459 20.96 7.46 6.16
N ALA A 460 20.38 6.48 5.45
CA ALA A 460 19.57 6.72 4.27
C ALA A 460 18.25 7.46 4.57
N GLU A 461 17.63 7.20 5.72
CA GLU A 461 16.46 7.95 6.19
C GLU A 461 16.81 9.42 6.43
N ILE A 462 17.91 9.70 7.13
CA ILE A 462 18.38 11.07 7.39
C ILE A 462 18.67 11.81 6.07
N ILE A 463 19.36 11.15 5.14
CA ILE A 463 19.61 11.69 3.79
C ILE A 463 18.27 11.99 3.08
N SER A 464 17.31 11.06 3.13
CA SER A 464 15.99 11.23 2.50
C SER A 464 15.19 12.40 3.07
N LYS A 465 15.17 12.57 4.39
CA LYS A 465 14.53 13.72 5.05
C LYS A 465 15.14 15.02 4.57
N TRP A 466 16.47 15.08 4.45
CA TRP A 466 17.17 16.27 4.00
C TRP A 466 16.99 16.61 2.52
N VAL A 467 16.85 15.59 1.66
CA VAL A 467 16.43 15.76 0.26
C VAL A 467 15.04 16.38 0.19
N ASN A 468 14.11 15.91 1.03
CA ASN A 468 12.73 16.42 1.12
C ASN A 468 12.59 17.73 1.91
N LYS A 469 13.69 18.31 2.42
CA LYS A 469 13.71 19.52 3.26
C LYS A 469 12.87 19.39 4.54
N LEU A 470 12.77 18.17 5.08
CA LEU A 470 12.11 17.86 6.34
C LEU A 470 13.07 18.04 7.53
N GLU A 471 12.52 18.34 8.71
CA GLU A 471 13.27 18.26 9.97
C GLU A 471 13.53 16.79 10.33
N ILE A 472 14.58 16.53 11.14
CA ILE A 472 14.95 15.15 11.53
C ILE A 472 13.81 14.47 12.31
N THR A 473 13.04 15.25 13.07
CA THR A 473 11.88 14.82 13.85
C THR A 473 10.62 14.56 13.04
N ASP A 474 10.58 14.97 11.78
CA ASP A 474 9.39 14.80 10.93
C ASP A 474 9.25 13.35 10.47
N LYS A 475 8.00 12.90 10.36
CA LYS A 475 7.66 11.57 9.84
C LYS A 475 7.90 11.53 8.33
N LEU A 476 8.73 10.60 7.86
CA LEU A 476 9.00 10.42 6.44
C LEU A 476 7.82 9.67 5.80
N THR A 477 6.99 10.38 5.03
CA THR A 477 5.78 9.83 4.39
C THR A 477 6.08 9.02 3.12
N SER A 478 7.23 9.26 2.48
CA SER A 478 7.68 8.52 1.29
C SER A 478 9.22 8.41 1.30
N PRO A 479 9.81 7.25 1.62
CA PRO A 479 11.26 7.08 1.56
C PRO A 479 11.78 7.15 0.11
N HIS A 480 13.05 7.50 -0.08
CA HIS A 480 13.69 7.33 -1.38
C HIS A 480 14.25 5.91 -1.48
N GLU A 481 14.11 5.27 -2.63
CA GLU A 481 14.82 4.04 -2.95
C GLU A 481 16.27 4.37 -3.34
N PHE A 482 17.23 3.81 -2.61
CA PHE A 482 18.66 3.96 -2.87
C PHE A 482 19.12 2.88 -3.84
N LYS A 483 19.22 3.21 -5.12
CA LYS A 483 19.74 2.29 -6.13
C LYS A 483 21.26 2.45 -6.26
N LEU A 484 22.02 1.43 -5.83
CA LEU A 484 23.48 1.41 -6.03
C LEU A 484 23.78 1.43 -7.54
N LEU A 485 24.52 2.44 -7.99
CA LEU A 485 24.93 2.59 -9.39
C LEU A 485 26.33 2.03 -9.64
N PHE A 486 27.24 2.20 -8.69
CA PHE A 486 28.63 1.80 -8.83
C PHE A 486 29.27 1.70 -7.43
N ARG A 487 30.16 0.72 -7.25
CA ARG A 487 31.10 0.69 -6.12
C ARG A 487 32.27 1.62 -6.46
N GLY A 488 31.92 2.91 -6.42
CA GLY A 488 32.78 4.09 -6.48
C GLY A 488 32.03 5.37 -6.09
N SER A 489 32.55 6.59 -6.27
CA SER A 489 32.26 7.81 -5.44
C SER A 489 30.84 8.38 -5.58
N PRO A 490 30.09 8.66 -4.49
CA PRO A 490 30.26 9.86 -3.67
C PRO A 490 29.91 9.73 -2.17
N ILE A 491 29.74 8.52 -1.62
CA ILE A 491 29.75 8.26 -0.16
C ILE A 491 31.02 7.50 0.15
N ALA A 492 31.82 7.94 1.13
CA ALA A 492 33.13 7.38 1.41
C ALA A 492 33.35 7.13 2.91
N LYS A 493 33.92 5.96 3.23
CA LYS A 493 34.39 5.62 4.58
C LYS A 493 35.84 6.06 4.75
N VAL A 494 36.14 6.85 5.76
CA VAL A 494 37.49 7.36 6.03
C VAL A 494 38.38 6.25 6.59
N LYS A 495 39.59 6.09 6.05
CA LYS A 495 40.52 5.03 6.42
C LYS A 495 41.03 5.19 7.85
N GLY A 496 40.95 4.12 8.64
CA GLY A 496 41.37 4.12 10.04
C GLY A 496 40.41 4.85 10.98
N SER A 497 39.19 5.18 10.53
CA SER A 497 38.16 5.79 11.35
C SER A 497 36.76 5.20 11.06
N ASN A 498 35.78 5.54 11.91
CA ASN A 498 34.38 5.19 11.71
C ASN A 498 33.59 6.34 11.06
N GLU A 499 34.29 7.33 10.49
CA GLU A 499 33.69 8.50 9.86
C GLU A 499 33.28 8.17 8.43
N ILE A 500 32.03 8.49 8.08
CA ILE A 500 31.46 8.37 6.74
C ILE A 500 31.20 9.77 6.24
N LEU A 501 31.74 10.12 5.07
CA LEU A 501 31.58 11.42 4.44
C LEU A 501 30.85 11.26 3.11
N GLY A 502 30.05 12.23 2.73
CA GLY A 502 29.41 12.22 1.42
C GLY A 502 28.67 13.49 1.08
N GLY A 503 28.02 13.47 -0.07
CA GLY A 503 27.15 14.57 -0.49
C GLY A 503 26.06 14.16 -1.45
N TYR A 504 25.00 14.96 -1.47
CA TYR A 504 23.88 14.82 -2.38
C TYR A 504 23.91 15.95 -3.42
N ASN A 505 23.72 15.57 -4.68
CA ASN A 505 23.60 16.49 -5.80
C ASN A 505 22.33 16.13 -6.61
N PRO A 506 21.38 17.07 -6.79
CA PRO A 506 20.19 16.84 -7.61
C PRO A 506 20.48 16.95 -9.13
N THR A 507 21.68 17.40 -9.52
CA THR A 507 22.03 17.62 -10.93
C THR A 507 22.92 16.49 -11.48
N THR A 508 22.92 16.31 -12.80
CA THR A 508 23.80 15.33 -13.45
C THR A 508 25.28 15.69 -13.25
N TRP A 509 26.09 14.70 -12.84
CA TRP A 509 27.55 14.81 -12.78
C TRP A 509 28.15 15.04 -14.16
N LYS A 510 29.16 15.92 -14.25
CA LYS A 510 29.83 16.27 -15.50
C LYS A 510 31.35 16.21 -15.29
N SER A 511 32.10 16.07 -16.37
CA SER A 511 33.54 16.33 -16.41
C SER A 511 33.75 17.49 -17.37
N ALA A 512 33.81 18.72 -16.85
CA ALA A 512 33.73 19.94 -17.64
C ALA A 512 34.69 21.05 -17.20
N ASP A 513 35.61 20.74 -16.28
CA ASP A 513 36.62 21.68 -15.76
C ASP A 513 36.03 23.00 -15.22
N ARG A 514 34.83 22.91 -14.62
CA ARG A 514 34.09 24.05 -14.07
C ARG A 514 33.18 23.65 -12.93
N TYR A 515 32.71 24.63 -12.17
CA TYR A 515 31.67 24.40 -11.16
C TYR A 515 30.29 24.25 -11.80
N SER A 516 29.44 23.41 -11.20
CA SER A 516 28.00 23.38 -11.49
C SER A 516 27.23 24.04 -10.34
N ASN A 517 26.13 24.70 -10.68
CA ASN A 517 25.31 25.42 -9.72
C ASN A 517 24.09 24.61 -9.28
N THR A 518 23.74 24.70 -7.99
CA THR A 518 22.48 24.19 -7.45
C THR A 518 22.22 24.80 -6.07
N LYS A 519 20.95 24.85 -5.67
CA LYS A 519 20.53 25.31 -4.33
C LYS A 519 20.14 24.14 -3.41
N ASP A 520 20.04 22.93 -3.95
CA ASP A 520 19.55 21.78 -3.21
C ASP A 520 20.65 20.73 -2.95
N SER A 521 21.93 21.07 -3.17
CA SER A 521 23.04 20.22 -2.71
C SER A 521 23.29 20.39 -1.21
N PHE A 522 23.74 19.30 -0.60
CA PHE A 522 24.22 19.28 0.77
C PHE A 522 25.33 18.23 0.91
N ILE A 523 26.20 18.44 1.88
CA ILE A 523 27.23 17.49 2.29
C ILE A 523 26.96 17.02 3.71
N PHE A 524 27.47 15.83 4.05
CA PHE A 524 27.20 15.20 5.32
C PHE A 524 28.40 14.42 5.88
N SER A 525 28.38 14.22 7.20
CA SER A 525 29.28 13.35 7.94
C SER A 525 28.51 12.55 9.00
N PHE A 526 28.79 11.25 9.08
CA PHE A 526 28.27 10.34 10.11
C PHE A 526 29.44 9.71 10.87
N ASN A 527 29.29 9.54 12.19
CA ASN A 527 30.28 8.86 13.02
C ASN A 527 29.69 7.58 13.62
N ASN A 528 30.24 6.42 13.24
CA ASN A 528 29.65 5.11 13.54
C ASN A 528 30.25 4.46 14.81
N LYS A 529 30.70 5.24 15.81
CA LYS A 529 31.42 4.68 16.98
C LYS A 529 30.52 4.16 18.10
N ASP A 530 29.33 4.72 18.29
CA ASP A 530 28.33 4.29 19.27
C ASP A 530 26.99 4.87 18.79
N ARG A 531 25.84 4.26 19.13
CA ARG A 531 24.49 4.69 18.68
C ARG A 531 24.06 6.11 19.13
N ASP A 532 24.99 6.94 19.58
CA ASP A 532 24.84 8.39 19.64
C ASP A 532 25.22 8.97 18.26
N GLU A 533 24.19 9.21 17.45
CA GLU A 533 24.24 9.71 16.08
C GLU A 533 24.81 11.15 15.98
N SER A 534 26.11 11.34 16.24
CA SER A 534 26.75 12.60 15.92
C SER A 534 26.86 12.69 14.39
N HIS A 535 25.90 13.36 13.77
CA HIS A 535 25.87 13.65 12.34
C HIS A 535 26.05 15.13 12.09
N ILE A 536 26.68 15.47 10.96
CA ILE A 536 26.79 16.84 10.47
C ILE A 536 26.10 16.86 9.11
N LEU A 537 25.16 17.79 8.95
CA LEU A 537 24.49 18.08 7.70
C LEU A 537 24.74 19.56 7.39
N SER A 538 25.06 19.86 6.13
CA SER A 538 25.57 21.17 5.74
C SER A 538 25.05 21.50 4.34
N ARG A 539 24.16 22.50 4.23
CA ARG A 539 23.61 22.92 2.92
C ARG A 539 24.57 23.85 2.20
N ILE A 540 24.39 23.95 0.88
CA ILE A 540 25.14 24.90 0.07
C ILE A 540 24.76 26.34 0.39
N VAL A 541 25.76 27.20 0.58
CA VAL A 541 25.58 28.66 0.74
C VAL A 541 25.93 29.38 -0.56
N ASP A 542 27.11 29.09 -1.13
CA ASP A 542 27.52 29.63 -2.42
C ASP A 542 27.14 28.70 -3.56
N ASN A 543 25.89 28.85 -4.01
CA ASN A 543 25.31 28.00 -5.06
C ASN A 543 26.10 27.97 -6.38
N ARG A 544 27.00 28.91 -6.65
CA ARG A 544 27.84 28.93 -7.86
C ARG A 544 28.97 27.90 -7.82
N HIS A 545 29.35 27.47 -6.61
CA HIS A 545 30.44 26.52 -6.36
C HIS A 545 29.92 25.18 -5.82
N ALA A 546 28.64 24.85 -6.03
CA ALA A 546 28.00 23.70 -5.42
C ALA A 546 28.74 22.37 -5.69
N ILE A 547 29.11 22.15 -6.96
CA ILE A 547 29.75 20.90 -7.41
C ILE A 547 31.00 21.23 -8.23
N ASP A 548 32.14 20.65 -7.88
CA ASP A 548 33.39 20.80 -8.63
C ASP A 548 33.51 19.68 -9.68
N ASN A 549 33.45 20.05 -10.97
CA ASN A 549 33.48 19.09 -12.10
C ASN A 549 34.83 19.13 -12.84
N ARG A 550 35.93 19.41 -12.13
CA ARG A 550 37.29 19.26 -12.67
C ARG A 550 37.56 17.82 -13.10
N SER A 551 38.12 17.67 -14.29
CA SER A 551 38.34 16.40 -14.99
C SER A 551 39.23 15.41 -14.24
N TYR A 552 40.08 15.90 -13.35
CA TYR A 552 40.96 15.08 -12.51
C TYR A 552 40.38 14.80 -11.12
N TYR A 553 39.18 15.29 -10.80
CA TYR A 553 38.50 14.99 -9.54
C TYR A 553 37.43 13.91 -9.73
N GLY A 554 37.19 13.15 -8.66
CA GLY A 554 35.93 12.46 -8.50
C GLY A 554 34.82 13.42 -8.09
N PRO A 555 33.60 12.91 -7.83
CA PRO A 555 32.49 13.63 -7.25
C PRO A 555 32.89 14.51 -6.06
N SER A 556 32.98 15.81 -6.30
CA SER A 556 33.50 16.78 -5.35
C SER A 556 32.50 17.92 -5.16
N PHE A 557 32.38 18.39 -3.93
CA PHE A 557 31.41 19.38 -3.51
C PHE A 557 32.12 20.63 -3.01
N GLY A 558 31.66 21.78 -3.45
CA GLY A 558 32.14 23.06 -2.94
C GLY A 558 33.49 23.46 -3.52
N ASN A 559 33.93 24.68 -3.18
CA ASN A 559 35.29 25.12 -3.45
C ASN A 559 36.23 24.62 -2.34
N GLY A 560 36.39 23.29 -2.25
CA GLY A 560 37.22 22.63 -1.25
C GLY A 560 36.46 21.93 -0.12
N ASP A 561 35.13 22.02 -0.06
CA ASP A 561 34.33 21.47 1.04
C ASP A 561 34.34 19.94 1.14
N LEU A 562 34.40 19.26 0.00
CA LEU A 562 34.75 17.85 -0.10
C LEU A 562 35.36 17.59 -1.48
N ILE A 563 36.68 17.50 -1.55
CA ILE A 563 37.42 17.11 -2.74
C ILE A 563 37.79 15.64 -2.63
N ILE A 564 37.47 14.88 -3.67
CA ILE A 564 37.89 13.49 -3.84
C ILE A 564 38.82 13.42 -5.05
N TRP A 565 40.10 13.11 -4.84
CA TRP A 565 41.11 13.09 -5.91
C TRP A 565 42.01 11.84 -5.84
N GLY A 566 42.17 11.14 -6.97
CA GLY A 566 43.05 9.98 -7.13
C GLY A 566 42.34 8.84 -7.87
N LEU A 567 43.08 8.09 -8.70
CA LEU A 567 42.52 7.03 -9.56
C LEU A 567 42.67 5.61 -8.97
N ASP A 568 43.40 5.45 -7.86
CA ASP A 568 43.81 4.13 -7.31
C ASP A 568 43.68 4.08 -5.76
N THR A 569 44.15 2.99 -5.12
CA THR A 569 44.08 2.66 -3.67
C THR A 569 44.68 3.70 -2.69
N ASN A 570 45.13 4.84 -3.19
CA ASN A 570 45.60 6.01 -2.44
C ASN A 570 44.72 7.24 -2.73
N THR A 571 43.41 7.07 -2.93
CA THR A 571 42.48 8.20 -3.06
C THR A 571 42.64 9.14 -1.87
N LEU A 572 43.05 10.37 -2.16
CA LEU A 572 43.25 11.43 -1.17
C LEU A 572 42.02 12.34 -1.20
N CYS A 573 41.47 12.55 -0.03
CA CYS A 573 40.38 13.47 0.19
C CYS A 573 40.88 14.69 0.97
N ASN A 574 40.28 15.84 0.69
CA ASN A 574 40.46 17.04 1.48
C ASN A 574 39.09 17.69 1.67
N ALA A 575 38.86 18.28 2.83
CA ALA A 575 37.62 18.98 3.11
C ALA A 575 37.92 20.20 4.00
N CYS A 576 37.53 21.37 3.52
CA CYS A 576 37.62 22.63 4.23
C CYS A 576 36.30 23.39 4.15
N LYS A 577 35.88 24.04 5.24
CA LYS A 577 34.64 24.83 5.19
C LYS A 577 34.85 26.04 4.27
N ASN A 578 34.09 26.10 3.17
CA ASN A 578 34.10 27.24 2.25
C ASN A 578 32.68 27.55 1.73
N SER A 579 32.20 26.80 0.73
CA SER A 579 30.95 27.02 0.02
C SER A 579 29.72 26.49 0.75
N TYR A 580 29.88 25.55 1.69
CA TYR A 580 28.80 24.96 2.48
C TYR A 580 28.74 25.55 3.91
N GLU A 581 27.60 25.40 4.58
CA GLU A 581 27.29 26.03 5.88
C GLU A 581 28.28 25.64 7.00
N ARG A 582 28.63 24.36 7.08
CA ARG A 582 29.42 23.73 8.15
C ARG A 582 30.54 22.85 7.58
N SER A 583 31.64 22.74 8.31
CA SER A 583 32.67 21.73 8.07
C SER A 583 32.13 20.34 8.39
N ILE A 584 32.34 19.37 7.50
CA ILE A 584 31.93 17.96 7.72
C ILE A 584 33.03 17.10 8.35
N THR A 585 34.26 17.61 8.47
CA THR A 585 35.39 16.90 9.08
C THR A 585 36.06 17.76 10.14
N LYS A 586 36.66 17.10 11.14
CA LYS A 586 37.57 17.70 12.15
C LYS A 586 39.05 17.67 11.72
N THR A 587 39.38 16.83 10.75
CA THR A 587 40.71 16.65 10.18
C THR A 587 41.01 17.79 9.21
N LYS A 588 42.09 18.54 9.46
CA LYS A 588 42.49 19.70 8.63
C LYS A 588 43.42 19.33 7.47
N ASP A 589 43.89 18.10 7.44
CA ASP A 589 44.85 17.57 6.47
C ASP A 589 44.20 16.56 5.52
N ARG A 590 44.95 16.19 4.47
CA ARG A 590 44.52 15.16 3.51
C ARG A 590 44.33 13.82 4.23
N PHE A 591 43.22 13.15 3.95
CA PHE A 591 42.92 11.82 4.47
C PHE A 591 42.69 10.82 3.33
N SER A 592 42.71 9.53 3.64
CA SER A 592 42.44 8.47 2.67
C SER A 592 41.12 7.79 2.98
N ILE A 593 40.52 7.14 1.98
CA ILE A 593 39.24 6.42 2.12
C ILE A 593 39.47 4.91 1.98
N GLU A 594 38.68 4.11 2.70
CA GLU A 594 38.70 2.64 2.68
C GLU A 594 37.80 2.08 1.58
N GLU A 595 36.59 2.63 1.47
CA GLU A 595 35.53 2.15 0.59
C GLU A 595 34.63 3.33 0.20
N TYR A 596 33.94 3.21 -0.93
CA TYR A 596 33.06 4.25 -1.45
C TYR A 596 31.94 3.73 -2.37
N GLU A 597 30.77 4.37 -2.35
CA GLU A 597 29.55 3.92 -3.04
C GLU A 597 28.71 5.07 -3.64
N VAL A 598 28.14 4.86 -4.84
CA VAL A 598 27.20 5.79 -5.53
C VAL A 598 25.79 5.29 -5.49
N PHE A 599 24.89 6.13 -5.00
CA PHE A 599 23.45 5.87 -5.05
C PHE A 599 22.73 6.85 -5.97
N ARG A 600 21.77 6.32 -6.73
CA ARG A 600 20.68 7.11 -7.32
C ARG A 600 19.47 6.99 -6.41
N LEU A 601 18.99 8.12 -5.91
CA LEU A 601 17.73 8.18 -5.15
C LEU A 601 16.55 8.19 -6.14
N MET A 602 15.60 7.28 -5.94
CA MET A 602 14.33 7.25 -6.68
C MET A 602 13.16 7.49 -5.74
N ASN A 603 12.21 8.32 -6.15
CA ASN A 603 11.02 8.57 -5.34
C ASN A 603 10.10 7.34 -5.41
N THR A 604 9.81 6.71 -4.27
CA THR A 604 8.78 5.67 -4.21
C THR A 604 7.43 6.33 -3.96
N TYR A 605 6.68 6.59 -5.02
CA TYR A 605 5.24 6.79 -4.89
C TYR A 605 4.58 5.42 -5.08
N GLN A 606 3.92 4.91 -4.04
CA GLN A 606 2.98 3.79 -4.12
C GLN A 606 1.55 4.33 -4.11
#